data_AF-A0A2D4IA89-F1
#
_entry.id   AF-A0A2D4IA89-F1
#
_cell.length_a   1.000
_cell.length_b   1.000
_cell.length_c   1.000
_cell.angle_alpha   90.00
_cell.angle_beta   90.00
_cell.angle_gamma   90.00
#
_symmetry.space_group_name_H-M   'P 1'
#
loop_
_entity.id
_entity.type
_entity.pdbx_description
1 polymer ?
#
loop_
_entity_poly.entity_id
_entity_poly.type
_entity_poly.pdbx_seq_one_letter_code
_entity_poly.pdbx_strand_id
1 'polypeptide(L)'
;ISNLQWMGTILVFLGCSRQIGFIFVKPKLCSFTGLYYCDNCHQDEESVIPSRLIHNWDLSRYPICCQALKFLAKIQNQPLIDLKLVNETLYDHVEQMRQIYQNREQLKLLGDYLVLCR
;
A
#
# COMPACT_ATOMS: atom_id res chain seq x y z
N ILE A 1 -7.42 -12.93 17.53
CA ILE A 1 -6.88 -12.41 18.82
C ILE A 1 -5.43 -11.89 18.66
N SER A 2 -4.78 -12.09 17.51
CA SER A 2 -3.35 -11.86 17.30
C SER A 2 -2.92 -10.49 16.74
N ASN A 3 -3.68 -9.40 16.93
CA ASN A 3 -3.26 -8.03 16.58
C ASN A 3 -3.87 -6.97 17.51
N LEU A 4 -3.87 -7.24 18.81
CA LEU A 4 -4.21 -6.24 19.83
C LEU A 4 -2.89 -5.72 20.40
N GLN A 5 -2.57 -4.47 20.11
CA GLN A 5 -1.35 -3.82 20.59
C GLN A 5 -1.55 -3.47 22.07
N TRP A 6 -1.10 -4.34 22.96
CA TRP A 6 -1.18 -4.18 24.41
C TRP A 6 -0.23 -3.06 24.87
N MET A 7 -0.77 -1.94 25.35
CA MET A 7 -0.05 -1.00 26.22
C MET A 7 -0.79 -0.94 27.58
N GLY A 8 -0.66 -2.01 28.36
CA GLY A 8 -1.34 -2.15 29.66
C GLY A 8 -2.80 -2.60 29.53
N THR A 9 -3.68 -2.09 30.40
CA THR A 9 -5.08 -2.56 30.58
C THR A 9 -6.12 -1.83 29.71
N ILE A 10 -5.70 -0.90 28.84
CA ILE A 10 -6.60 -0.07 28.03
C ILE A 10 -6.16 -0.16 26.57
N LEU A 11 -7.03 -0.66 25.71
CA LEU A 11 -6.84 -0.55 24.26
C LEU A 11 -7.09 0.90 23.84
N VAL A 12 -6.27 1.45 22.95
CA VAL A 12 -6.49 2.78 22.34
C VAL A 12 -6.55 2.60 20.84
N PHE A 13 -7.50 3.28 20.18
CA PHE A 13 -7.54 3.29 18.71
C PHE A 13 -6.35 4.06 18.14
N LEU A 14 -5.65 3.55 17.14
CA LEU A 14 -4.62 4.35 16.47
C LEU A 14 -5.24 5.47 15.64
N GLY A 15 -4.58 6.62 15.56
CA GLY A 15 -5.08 7.81 14.87
C GLY A 15 -6.07 8.68 15.67
N CYS A 16 -6.39 8.30 16.91
CA CYS A 16 -7.16 9.13 17.84
C CYS A 16 -6.81 8.81 19.30
N SER A 17 -6.80 9.80 20.20
CA SER A 17 -6.57 9.56 21.64
C SER A 17 -7.79 8.97 22.38
N ARG A 18 -8.72 8.32 21.67
CA ARG A 18 -9.91 7.71 22.28
C ARG A 18 -9.57 6.34 22.87
N GLN A 19 -9.76 6.22 24.18
CA GLN A 19 -9.70 4.94 24.88
C GLN A 19 -10.82 4.03 24.36
N ILE A 20 -10.50 2.76 24.14
CA ILE A 20 -11.49 1.70 23.90
C ILE A 20 -12.12 1.38 25.27
N GLY A 21 -13.03 2.24 25.68
CA GLY A 21 -13.76 2.16 26.94
C GLY A 21 -15.20 2.57 26.74
N PHE A 22 -16.10 1.59 26.88
CA PHE A 22 -17.55 1.70 27.15
C PHE A 22 -18.53 2.08 26.04
N ILE A 23 -18.11 2.49 24.83
CA ILE A 23 -19.05 2.65 23.69
C ILE A 23 -18.73 1.57 22.64
N PHE A 24 -19.63 0.59 22.53
CA PHE A 24 -19.53 -0.65 21.74
C PHE A 24 -19.60 -0.42 20.22
N VAL A 25 -18.64 0.29 19.66
CA VAL A 25 -18.43 0.29 18.22
C VAL A 25 -17.41 -0.79 17.88
N LYS A 26 -17.79 -1.72 17.00
CA LYS A 26 -16.90 -2.80 16.56
C LYS A 26 -15.66 -2.20 15.90
N PRO A 27 -14.44 -2.52 16.37
CA PRO A 27 -13.22 -1.98 15.78
C PRO A 27 -13.04 -2.49 14.35
N LYS A 28 -12.55 -1.62 13.46
CA LYS A 28 -12.28 -1.93 12.05
C LYS A 28 -10.80 -2.14 11.81
N LEU A 29 -10.44 -3.20 11.08
CA LEU A 29 -9.05 -3.55 10.78
C LEU A 29 -8.60 -2.86 9.50
N CYS A 30 -7.54 -2.07 9.57
CA CYS A 30 -6.90 -1.51 8.38
C CYS A 30 -5.98 -2.54 7.72
N SER A 31 -6.21 -2.85 6.45
CA SER A 31 -5.43 -3.83 5.70
C SER A 31 -4.02 -3.36 5.34
N PHE A 32 -3.77 -2.04 5.37
CA PHE A 32 -2.45 -1.47 5.11
C PHE A 32 -1.55 -1.49 6.35
N THR A 33 -2.07 -1.02 7.49
CA THR A 33 -1.28 -0.91 8.73
C THR A 33 -1.34 -2.16 9.61
N GLY A 34 -2.34 -3.03 9.41
CA GLY A 34 -2.57 -4.22 10.23
C GLY A 34 -3.17 -3.95 11.61
N LEU A 35 -3.64 -2.72 11.85
CA LEU A 35 -4.08 -2.23 13.16
C LEU A 35 -5.58 -1.91 13.18
N TYR A 36 -6.15 -1.83 14.39
CA TYR A 36 -7.56 -1.55 14.61
C TYR A 36 -7.85 -0.05 14.84
N TYR A 37 -8.94 0.42 14.23
CA TYR A 37 -9.37 1.82 14.20
C TYR A 37 -10.87 1.92 14.53
N CYS A 38 -11.30 3.09 15.02
CA CYS A 38 -12.71 3.40 15.23
C CYS A 38 -13.40 3.82 13.92
N ASP A 39 -14.73 3.90 13.92
CA ASP A 39 -15.52 4.29 12.74
C ASP A 39 -15.16 5.67 12.16
N ASN A 40 -14.68 6.61 12.98
CA ASN A 40 -14.26 7.91 12.50
C ASN A 40 -12.90 7.87 11.78
N CYS A 41 -11.99 6.99 12.22
CA CYS A 41 -10.65 6.86 11.65
C CYS A 41 -10.61 5.81 10.53
N HIS A 42 -11.67 5.03 10.36
CA HIS A 42 -11.82 3.98 9.36
C HIS A 42 -13.24 3.97 8.79
N GLN A 43 -13.38 4.62 7.64
CA GLN A 43 -14.67 4.81 6.96
C GLN A 43 -14.96 3.75 5.89
N ASP A 44 -14.29 2.60 5.97
CA ASP A 44 -14.43 1.46 5.04
C ASP A 44 -14.09 1.78 3.58
N GLU A 45 -13.36 2.87 3.37
CA GLU A 45 -12.71 3.15 2.09
C GLU A 45 -11.69 2.07 1.76
N GLU A 46 -11.59 1.74 0.48
CA GLU A 46 -10.75 0.65 0.01
C GLU A 46 -9.66 1.12 -0.94
N SER A 47 -8.48 0.50 -0.84
CA SER A 47 -7.37 0.74 -1.76
C SER A 47 -6.57 -0.53 -2.01
N VAL A 48 -5.81 -0.52 -3.12
CA VAL A 48 -4.83 -1.56 -3.40
C VAL A 48 -3.67 -1.41 -2.42
N ILE A 49 -3.24 -2.53 -1.84
CA ILE A 49 -2.16 -2.54 -0.86
C ILE A 49 -0.82 -2.74 -1.58
N PRO A 50 0.12 -1.77 -1.55
CA PRO A 50 1.35 -1.85 -2.36
C PRO A 50 2.17 -3.12 -2.12
N SER A 51 2.30 -3.56 -0.86
CA SER A 51 3.04 -4.79 -0.55
C SER A 51 2.40 -6.04 -1.16
N ARG A 52 1.06 -6.13 -1.19
CA ARG A 52 0.34 -7.25 -1.81
C ARG A 52 0.47 -7.22 -3.34
N LEU A 53 0.38 -6.02 -3.92
CA LEU A 53 0.57 -5.83 -5.36
C LEU A 53 1.97 -6.28 -5.80
N ILE A 54 3.01 -5.85 -5.08
CA ILE A 54 4.40 -6.12 -5.46
C ILE A 54 4.77 -7.59 -5.28
N HIS A 55 4.36 -8.21 -4.17
CA HIS A 55 4.78 -9.58 -3.86
C HIS A 55 3.88 -10.65 -4.48
N ASN A 56 2.59 -10.37 -4.67
CA ASN A 56 1.60 -11.37 -5.08
C ASN A 56 0.82 -10.98 -6.34
N TRP A 57 1.14 -9.85 -6.98
CA TRP A 57 0.35 -9.28 -8.07
C TRP A 57 -1.14 -9.11 -7.73
N ASP A 58 -1.43 -8.82 -6.45
CA ASP A 58 -2.80 -8.69 -5.97
C ASP A 58 -3.29 -7.24 -6.12
N LEU A 59 -4.16 -7.04 -7.11
CA LEU A 59 -4.81 -5.77 -7.44
C LEU A 59 -6.15 -5.58 -6.71
N SER A 60 -6.51 -6.51 -5.81
CA SER A 60 -7.76 -6.41 -5.05
C SER A 60 -7.72 -5.20 -4.13
N ARG A 61 -8.89 -4.58 -3.93
CA ARG A 61 -9.05 -3.47 -3.01
C ARG A 61 -9.40 -4.01 -1.64
N TYR A 62 -8.82 -3.39 -0.62
CA TYR A 62 -9.01 -3.79 0.77
C TYR A 62 -9.35 -2.59 1.64
N PRO A 63 -10.18 -2.77 2.68
CA PRO A 63 -10.53 -1.71 3.63
C PRO A 63 -9.28 -1.18 4.35
N ILE A 64 -9.12 0.14 4.37
CA ILE A 64 -8.01 0.84 5.02
C ILE A 64 -8.46 2.06 5.84
N CYS A 65 -7.66 2.44 6.82
CA CYS A 65 -7.91 3.64 7.62
C CYS A 65 -7.72 4.92 6.80
N CYS A 66 -8.42 6.00 7.17
CA CYS A 66 -8.43 7.26 6.43
C CYS A 66 -7.03 7.87 6.31
N GLN A 67 -6.17 7.67 7.32
CA GLN A 67 -4.80 8.16 7.30
C GLN A 67 -3.94 7.40 6.27
N ALA A 68 -4.08 6.08 6.20
CA ALA A 68 -3.39 5.26 5.21
C ALA A 68 -3.84 5.61 3.79
N LEU A 69 -5.14 5.85 3.59
CA LEU A 69 -5.68 6.26 2.30
C LEU A 69 -5.05 7.57 1.81
N LYS A 70 -5.03 8.60 2.68
CA LYS A 70 -4.38 9.88 2.37
C LYS A 70 -2.89 9.72 2.06
N PHE A 71 -2.21 8.87 2.82
CA PHE A 71 -0.79 8.58 2.59
C PHE A 71 -0.56 7.93 1.22
N LEU A 72 -1.30 6.87 0.90
CA LEU A 72 -1.19 6.16 -0.39
C LEU A 72 -1.49 7.09 -1.56
N ALA A 73 -2.53 7.93 -1.45
CA ALA A 73 -2.85 8.93 -2.48
C ALA A 73 -1.71 9.94 -2.69
N LYS A 74 -1.05 10.39 -1.62
CA LYS A 74 0.07 11.32 -1.71
C LYS A 74 1.28 10.72 -2.42
N ILE A 75 1.55 9.44 -2.21
CA ILE A 75 2.74 8.77 -2.78
C ILE A 75 2.47 8.07 -4.12
N GLN A 76 1.22 8.02 -4.59
CA GLN A 76 0.81 7.21 -5.74
C GLN A 76 1.65 7.44 -7.00
N ASN A 77 2.05 8.68 -7.29
CA ASN A 77 2.82 9.04 -8.49
C ASN A 77 4.32 9.24 -8.21
N GLN A 78 4.79 8.87 -7.01
CA GLN A 78 6.19 9.01 -6.64
C GLN A 78 6.94 7.70 -6.95
N PRO A 79 8.10 7.73 -7.63
CA PRO A 79 8.88 6.55 -7.98
C PRO A 79 9.68 6.02 -6.77
N LEU A 80 8.98 5.58 -5.72
CA LEU A 80 9.58 5.22 -4.43
C LEU A 80 10.12 3.79 -4.37
N ILE A 81 9.73 2.95 -5.33
CA ILE A 81 9.95 1.51 -5.28
C ILE A 81 10.71 1.08 -6.53
N ASP A 82 11.92 0.59 -6.33
CA ASP A 82 12.64 -0.16 -7.35
C ASP A 82 12.14 -1.61 -7.32
N LEU A 83 11.28 -1.93 -8.28
CA LEU A 83 10.65 -3.25 -8.35
C LEU A 83 11.67 -4.35 -8.64
N LYS A 84 12.77 -4.05 -9.33
CA LYS A 84 13.81 -5.04 -9.61
C LYS A 84 14.54 -5.43 -8.32
N LEU A 85 14.80 -4.45 -7.45
CA LEU A 85 15.40 -4.68 -6.14
C LEU A 85 14.46 -5.43 -5.18
N VAL A 86 13.15 -5.16 -5.24
CA VAL A 86 12.18 -5.73 -4.29
C VAL A 86 11.65 -7.10 -4.74
N ASN A 87 11.36 -7.27 -6.03
CA ASN A 87 10.82 -8.50 -6.60
C ASN A 87 11.06 -8.58 -8.11
N GLU A 88 12.28 -8.91 -8.53
CA GLU A 88 12.62 -9.09 -9.96
C GLU A 88 11.74 -10.15 -10.64
N THR A 89 11.42 -11.22 -9.92
CA THR A 89 10.66 -12.36 -10.47
C THR A 89 9.25 -11.97 -10.92
N LEU A 90 8.71 -10.83 -10.49
CA LEU A 90 7.39 -10.37 -10.91
C LEU A 90 7.32 -10.14 -12.44
N TYR A 91 8.42 -9.71 -13.06
CA TYR A 91 8.52 -9.53 -14.51
C TYR A 91 8.45 -10.87 -15.27
N ASP A 92 8.81 -11.97 -14.63
CA ASP A 92 8.77 -13.29 -15.24
C ASP A 92 7.39 -13.93 -15.11
N HIS A 93 6.71 -13.71 -13.98
CA HIS A 93 5.42 -14.34 -13.69
C HIS A 93 4.21 -13.56 -14.22
N VAL A 94 4.37 -12.26 -14.49
CA VAL A 94 3.28 -11.39 -14.94
C VAL A 94 3.61 -10.80 -16.31
N GLU A 95 2.86 -11.24 -17.32
CA GLU A 95 3.09 -10.82 -18.72
C GLU A 95 2.99 -9.29 -18.90
N GLN A 96 2.01 -8.64 -18.27
CA GLN A 96 1.85 -7.20 -18.35
C GLN A 96 3.08 -6.46 -17.80
N MET A 97 3.67 -6.95 -16.71
CA MET A 97 4.88 -6.36 -16.16
C MET A 97 6.07 -6.57 -17.07
N ARG A 98 6.21 -7.75 -17.69
CA ARG A 98 7.24 -8.02 -18.68
C ARG A 98 7.18 -7.04 -19.85
N GLN A 99 5.99 -6.80 -20.39
CA GLN A 99 5.77 -5.83 -21.47
C GLN A 99 6.14 -4.41 -21.04
N ILE A 100 5.71 -3.99 -19.85
CA ILE A 100 6.09 -2.66 -19.31
C ILE A 100 7.60 -2.53 -19.18
N TYR A 101 8.29 -3.56 -18.70
CA TYR A 101 9.75 -3.56 -18.58
C TYR A 101 10.44 -3.39 -19.94
N GLN A 102 10.05 -4.19 -20.93
CA GLN A 102 10.59 -4.12 -22.28
C GLN A 102 10.38 -2.74 -22.91
N ASN A 103 9.18 -2.17 -22.77
CA ASN A 103 8.87 -0.84 -23.29
C ASN A 103 9.74 0.24 -22.61
N ARG A 104 9.98 0.14 -21.30
CA ARG A 104 10.85 1.09 -20.59
C ARG A 104 12.30 1.00 -21.04
N GLU A 105 12.81 -0.20 -21.30
CA GLU A 105 14.16 -0.39 -21.85
C GLU A 105 14.28 0.18 -23.27
N GLN A 106 13.28 -0.03 -24.13
CA GLN A 106 13.24 0.58 -25.47
C GLN A 106 13.23 2.11 -25.40
N LEU A 107 12.41 2.69 -24.53
CA LEU A 107 12.36 4.14 -24.33
C LEU A 107 13.69 4.70 -23.82
N LYS A 108 14.40 3.96 -22.97
CA LYS A 108 15.73 4.36 -22.48
C LYS A 108 16.73 4.39 -23.63
N LEU A 109 16.79 3.34 -24.46
CA LEU A 109 17.66 3.30 -25.64
C LEU A 109 17.37 4.42 -26.63
N LEU A 110 16.08 4.69 -26.89
CA LEU A 110 15.66 5.80 -27.74
C LEU A 110 16.07 7.15 -27.15
N GLY A 111 15.92 7.33 -25.84
CA GLY A 111 16.36 8.52 -25.13
C GLY A 111 17.87 8.74 -25.25
N ASP A 112 18.66 7.70 -25.04
CA ASP A 112 20.12 7.74 -25.17
C ASP A 112 20.54 8.10 -26.60
N TYR A 113 19.88 7.52 -27.61
CA TYR A 113 20.12 7.85 -29.01
C TYR A 113 19.84 9.32 -29.32
N LEU A 114 18.71 9.88 -28.87
CA LEU A 114 18.36 11.30 -29.10
C LEU A 114 19.32 12.26 -28.40
N VAL A 115 19.93 11.86 -27.28
CA VAL A 115 20.94 12.66 -26.58
C VAL A 115 22.28 12.63 -27.33
N LEU A 116 22.67 11.45 -27.86
CA LEU A 116 23.95 11.26 -28.55
C LEU A 116 23.93 11.75 -30.01
N CYS A 117 22.80 11.65 -30.68
CA CYS A 117 22.60 12.03 -32.07
C CYS A 117 21.65 13.25 -32.14
N ARG A 118 22.23 14.44 -32.25
CA ARG A 118 21.51 15.70 -32.54
C ARG A 118 21.46 15.98 -34.04
#